data_AF-A0A7K2Y756-F1
#
_entry.id   AF-A0A7K2Y756-F1
#
_cell.length_a   1.000
_cell.length_b   1.000
_cell.length_c   1.000
_cell.angle_alpha   90.00
_cell.angle_beta   90.00
_cell.angle_gamma   90.00
#
_symmetry.space_group_name_H-M   'P 1'
#
loop_
_entity.id
_entity.type
_entity.pdbx_description
1 polymer ?
#
loop_
_entity_poly.entity_id
_entity_poly.type
_entity_poly.pdbx_seq_one_letter_code
_entity_poly.pdbx_strand_id
1 'polypeptide(L)'
;MSDQRPNADGSGPVFHGAVSGAQFAWGNETVTQNQQNNTAPPPGAEALASLAALVADLLRQLPEAGLPDRDREDAEAAAQDVLAEVDGTGEPHPGRLRRALAALKGALAPVATGVAAGTAVGAQEWARTAIESLTSAL
;
A
#
# COMPACT_ATOMS: atom_id res chain seq x y z
N MET A 1 -54.29 33.37 -12.04
CA MET A 1 -53.51 33.80 -10.87
C MET A 1 -52.32 32.88 -10.75
N SER A 2 -51.11 33.44 -10.82
CA SER A 2 -49.82 32.76 -10.61
C SER A 2 -49.40 32.83 -9.14
N ASP A 3 -48.34 32.06 -8.82
CA ASP A 3 -47.53 32.04 -7.59
C ASP A 3 -48.11 31.14 -6.46
N GLN A 4 -47.40 30.16 -5.86
CA GLN A 4 -46.01 30.16 -5.38
C GLN A 4 -45.36 28.75 -5.45
N ARG A 5 -44.06 28.70 -5.78
CA ARG A 5 -43.13 27.63 -5.36
C ARG A 5 -42.57 27.96 -3.96
N PRO A 6 -42.25 26.95 -3.14
CA PRO A 6 -41.02 27.00 -2.34
C PRO A 6 -40.27 25.66 -2.43
N ASN A 7 -39.08 25.66 -3.03
CA ASN A 7 -37.75 25.81 -2.40
C ASN A 7 -37.14 24.46 -2.00
N ALA A 8 -36.05 24.14 -2.70
CA ALA A 8 -35.16 23.05 -2.40
C ALA A 8 -34.32 23.41 -1.17
N ASP A 9 -34.81 23.06 0.02
CA ASP A 9 -34.02 23.18 1.24
C ASP A 9 -33.17 21.92 1.39
N GLY A 10 -32.02 21.95 0.72
CA GLY A 10 -30.92 21.03 0.93
C GLY A 10 -30.38 21.17 2.35
N SER A 11 -30.90 20.38 3.29
CA SER A 11 -30.28 20.16 4.59
C SER A 11 -29.43 18.89 4.53
N GLY A 12 -28.24 19.01 3.93
CA GLY A 12 -27.17 18.03 4.09
C GLY A 12 -26.49 18.22 5.45
N PRO A 13 -25.95 17.16 6.07
CA PRO A 13 -25.29 17.27 7.37
C PRO A 13 -24.06 18.20 7.28
N VAL A 14 -23.99 19.16 8.20
CA VAL A 14 -22.84 20.06 8.37
C VAL A 14 -21.88 19.42 9.37
N PHE A 15 -20.70 19.01 8.89
CA PHE A 15 -19.63 18.49 9.74
C PHE A 15 -18.78 19.64 10.28
N HIS A 16 -18.76 19.79 11.60
CA HIS A 16 -17.91 20.76 12.28
C HIS A 16 -16.63 20.05 12.75
N GLY A 17 -15.66 19.84 11.86
CA GLY A 17 -14.34 19.29 12.19
C GLY A 17 -13.71 18.41 11.11
N ALA A 18 -12.38 18.23 11.15
CA ALA A 18 -11.64 17.41 10.20
C ALA A 18 -11.91 15.91 10.45
N VAL A 19 -12.59 15.26 9.50
CA VAL A 19 -12.87 13.83 9.53
C VAL A 19 -11.99 13.13 8.50
N SER A 20 -11.03 12.32 8.97
CA SER A 20 -10.23 11.44 8.10
C SER A 20 -10.64 9.99 8.32
N GLY A 21 -11.17 9.35 7.27
CA GLY A 21 -11.54 7.93 7.28
C GLY A 21 -13.05 7.63 7.23
N ALA A 22 -13.92 8.61 6.99
CA ALA A 22 -15.34 8.34 6.78
C ALA A 22 -15.63 7.96 5.32
N GLN A 23 -16.21 6.77 5.09
CA GLN A 23 -16.85 6.44 3.82
C GLN A 23 -18.34 6.76 3.92
N PHE A 24 -18.79 7.71 3.10
CA PHE A 24 -20.18 8.10 3.00
C PHE A 24 -20.84 7.29 1.88
N ALA A 25 -21.80 6.43 2.22
CA ALA A 25 -22.70 5.79 1.26
C ALA A 25 -24.08 6.43 1.41
N TRP A 26 -24.59 7.06 0.36
CA TRP A 26 -25.91 7.68 0.33
C TRP A 26 -26.87 6.77 -0.45
N GLY A 27 -27.94 6.30 0.20
CA GLY A 27 -29.12 5.76 -0.50
C GLY A 27 -29.31 4.24 -0.60
N ASN A 28 -28.65 3.39 0.21
CA ASN A 28 -28.98 1.96 0.24
C ASN A 28 -29.48 1.50 1.61
N GLU A 29 -30.62 0.81 1.59
CA GLU A 29 -31.45 0.44 2.75
C GLU A 29 -30.86 -0.68 3.63
N THR A 30 -29.79 -1.35 3.19
CA THR A 30 -29.12 -2.39 3.99
C THR A 30 -27.61 -2.31 3.83
N VAL A 31 -26.93 -1.67 4.78
CA VAL A 31 -25.47 -1.75 4.90
C VAL A 31 -25.15 -2.96 5.77
N THR A 32 -24.94 -4.11 5.15
CA THR A 32 -24.19 -5.19 5.81
C THR A 32 -22.71 -4.82 5.73
N GLN A 33 -22.23 -4.12 6.75
CA GLN A 33 -20.83 -3.76 6.86
C GLN A 33 -20.01 -5.03 7.13
N ASN A 34 -19.59 -5.71 6.06
CA ASN A 34 -18.68 -6.84 6.13
C ASN A 34 -17.24 -6.33 6.37
N GLN A 35 -17.03 -5.59 7.47
CA GLN A 35 -15.70 -5.51 8.06
C GLN A 35 -15.44 -6.82 8.79
N GLN A 36 -15.29 -7.89 8.01
CA GLN A 36 -14.62 -9.09 8.49
C GLN A 36 -13.25 -8.64 8.95
N ASN A 37 -13.10 -8.54 10.26
CA ASN A 37 -11.84 -8.47 10.97
C ASN A 37 -11.10 -9.80 10.78
N ASN A 38 -10.85 -10.16 9.52
CA ASN A 38 -10.01 -11.26 9.07
C ASN A 38 -8.57 -10.75 9.08
N THR A 39 -8.16 -10.21 10.23
CA THR A 39 -6.77 -9.84 10.44
C THR A 39 -6.08 -11.15 10.76
N ALA A 40 -5.33 -11.68 9.79
CA ALA A 40 -4.37 -12.75 10.06
C ALA A 40 -3.56 -12.38 11.32
N PRO A 41 -3.18 -13.35 12.18
CA PRO A 41 -2.35 -13.08 13.34
C PRO A 41 -1.16 -12.20 12.93
N PRO A 42 -0.77 -11.19 13.73
CA PRO A 42 0.41 -10.40 13.41
C PRO A 42 1.60 -11.36 13.24
N PRO A 43 2.46 -11.13 12.22
CA PRO A 43 3.64 -11.96 12.02
C PRO A 43 4.51 -11.93 13.28
N GLY A 44 5.04 -13.09 13.68
CA GLY A 44 5.92 -13.19 14.84
C GLY A 44 7.23 -12.40 14.64
N ALA A 45 7.93 -12.10 15.73
CA ALA A 45 9.17 -11.30 15.70
C ALA A 45 10.23 -11.86 14.74
N GLU A 46 10.39 -13.18 14.66
CA GLU A 46 11.31 -13.83 13.71
C GLU A 46 10.92 -13.61 12.24
N ALA A 47 9.62 -13.65 11.94
CA ALA A 47 9.12 -13.39 10.59
C ALA A 47 9.33 -11.93 10.20
N LEU A 48 9.11 -11.01 11.15
CA LEU A 48 9.38 -9.58 10.98
C LEU A 48 10.88 -9.31 10.75
N ALA A 49 11.76 -9.93 11.53
CA ALA A 49 13.21 -9.81 11.35
C ALA A 49 13.67 -10.36 9.99
N SER A 50 13.11 -11.50 9.56
CA SER A 50 13.38 -12.08 8.25
C SER A 50 12.93 -11.17 7.11
N LEU A 51 11.75 -10.54 7.25
CA LEU A 51 11.25 -9.58 6.29
C LEU A 51 12.12 -8.32 6.22
N ALA A 52 12.54 -7.77 7.36
CA ALA A 52 13.45 -6.62 7.39
C ALA A 52 14.79 -6.95 6.72
N ALA A 53 15.37 -8.13 7.00
CA ALA A 53 16.59 -8.58 6.35
C ALA A 53 16.43 -8.72 4.83
N LEU A 54 15.32 -9.29 4.38
CA LEU A 54 15.00 -9.40 2.95
C LEU A 54 14.90 -8.02 2.30
N VAL A 55 14.17 -7.08 2.90
CA VAL A 55 13.99 -5.73 2.35
C VAL A 55 15.30 -4.93 2.34
N ALA A 56 16.13 -5.09 3.37
CA ALA A 56 17.46 -4.48 3.42
C ALA A 56 18.38 -5.03 2.31
N ASP A 57 18.30 -6.33 2.01
CA ASP A 57 19.06 -6.93 0.92
C ASP A 57 18.56 -6.45 -0.46
N LEU A 58 17.24 -6.30 -0.63
CA LEU A 58 16.68 -5.70 -1.85
C LEU A 58 17.18 -4.27 -2.06
N LEU A 59 17.19 -3.43 -1.02
CA LEU A 59 17.74 -2.08 -1.07
C LEU A 59 19.22 -2.05 -1.49
N ARG A 60 20.01 -3.01 -1.00
CA ARG A 60 21.43 -3.14 -1.36
C ARG A 60 21.63 -3.53 -2.84
N GLN A 61 20.72 -4.34 -3.40
CA GLN A 61 20.78 -4.78 -4.79
C GLN A 61 20.19 -3.76 -5.78
N LEU A 62 19.29 -2.90 -5.30
CA LEU A 62 18.52 -1.94 -6.09
C LEU A 62 19.35 -1.05 -7.05
N PRO A 63 20.54 -0.54 -6.67
CA PRO A 63 21.39 0.24 -7.58
C PRO A 63 21.98 -0.59 -8.74
N GLU A 64 22.23 -1.87 -8.51
CA GLU A 64 22.82 -2.80 -9.49
C GLU A 64 21.76 -3.50 -10.35
N ALA A 65 20.49 -3.42 -9.94
CA ALA A 65 19.38 -4.08 -10.61
C ALA A 65 19.04 -3.48 -11.98
N GLY A 66 19.63 -2.33 -12.35
CA GLY A 66 19.43 -1.72 -13.67
C GLY A 66 18.03 -1.13 -13.89
N LEU A 67 17.40 -0.66 -12.81
CA LEU A 67 16.12 0.04 -12.87
C LEU A 67 16.32 1.49 -13.36
N PRO A 68 15.36 2.05 -14.10
CA PRO A 68 15.29 3.49 -14.34
C PRO A 68 15.26 4.27 -13.03
N ASP A 69 15.87 5.46 -13.00
CA ASP A 69 16.01 6.26 -11.76
C ASP A 69 14.69 6.45 -11.00
N ARG A 70 13.59 6.72 -11.73
CA ARG A 70 12.28 6.90 -11.13
C ARG A 70 11.73 5.63 -10.47
N ASP A 71 11.78 4.49 -11.18
CA ASP A 71 11.29 3.22 -10.64
C ASP A 71 12.16 2.76 -9.46
N ARG A 72 13.46 3.07 -9.52
CA ARG A 72 14.41 2.86 -8.43
C ARG A 72 14.03 3.70 -7.20
N GLU A 73 13.83 5.00 -7.36
CA GLU A 73 13.42 5.90 -6.27
C GLU A 73 12.09 5.49 -5.64
N ASP A 74 11.10 5.12 -6.46
CA ASP A 74 9.79 4.66 -5.99
C ASP A 74 9.91 3.34 -5.18
N ALA A 75 10.75 2.40 -5.65
CA ALA A 75 11.01 1.15 -4.93
C ALA A 75 11.84 1.36 -3.65
N GLU A 76 12.81 2.27 -3.67
CA GLU A 76 13.60 2.63 -2.49
C GLU A 76 12.73 3.24 -1.40
N ALA A 77 11.90 4.24 -1.74
CA ALA A 77 10.99 4.88 -0.79
C ALA A 77 10.02 3.86 -0.18
N ALA A 78 9.44 2.98 -1.00
CA ALA A 78 8.53 1.96 -0.51
C ALA A 78 9.23 0.90 0.38
N ALA A 79 10.49 0.55 0.09
CA ALA A 79 11.26 -0.36 0.93
C ALA A 79 11.64 0.27 2.27
N GLN A 80 12.00 1.56 2.28
CA GLN A 80 12.25 2.32 3.51
C GLN A 80 11.00 2.40 4.40
N ASP A 81 9.81 2.58 3.82
CA ASP A 81 8.54 2.55 4.55
C ASP A 81 8.28 1.19 5.22
N VAL A 82 8.66 0.09 4.57
CA VAL A 82 8.54 -1.26 5.17
C VAL A 82 9.50 -1.39 6.36
N LEU A 83 10.77 -0.99 6.21
CA LEU A 83 11.74 -1.05 7.31
C LEU A 83 11.33 -0.16 8.48
N ALA A 84 10.83 1.05 8.22
CA ALA A 84 10.36 1.96 9.26
C ALA A 84 9.19 1.38 10.06
N GLU A 85 8.29 0.64 9.42
CA GLU A 85 7.19 -0.04 10.13
C GLU A 85 7.68 -1.23 10.96
N VAL A 86 8.68 -1.98 10.48
CA VAL A 86 9.24 -3.14 11.20
C VAL A 86 10.17 -2.75 12.35
N ASP A 87 11.02 -1.74 12.16
CA ASP A 87 12.00 -1.25 13.15
C ASP A 87 11.40 -0.28 14.18
N GLY A 88 10.10 0.04 14.07
CA GLY A 88 9.40 0.85 15.03
C GLY A 88 9.53 0.30 16.46
N THR A 89 9.54 1.17 17.47
CA THR A 89 9.74 0.81 18.89
C THR A 89 8.56 0.02 19.52
N GLY A 90 7.78 -0.70 18.72
CA GLY A 90 6.59 -1.45 19.14
C GLY A 90 6.16 -2.48 18.10
N GLU A 91 5.05 -3.16 18.36
CA GLU A 91 4.52 -4.17 17.44
C GLU A 91 4.03 -3.50 16.14
N PRO A 92 4.50 -3.94 14.96
CA PRO A 92 4.13 -3.32 13.70
C PRO A 92 2.63 -3.40 13.48
N HIS A 93 2.04 -2.33 12.97
CA HIS A 93 0.62 -2.34 12.66
C HIS A 93 0.41 -3.15 11.38
N PRO A 94 -0.35 -4.27 11.45
CA PRO A 94 -0.47 -5.19 10.32
C PRO A 94 -1.06 -4.52 9.07
N GLY A 95 -1.96 -3.54 9.25
CA GLY A 95 -2.51 -2.76 8.14
C GLY A 95 -1.50 -1.82 7.47
N ARG A 96 -0.57 -1.24 8.23
CA ARG A 96 0.48 -0.37 7.68
C ARG A 96 1.56 -1.18 6.99
N LEU A 97 1.99 -2.28 7.62
CA LEU A 97 2.95 -3.20 7.02
C LEU A 97 2.43 -3.77 5.70
N ARG A 98 1.16 -4.23 5.66
CA ARG A 98 0.54 -4.69 4.41
C ARG A 98 0.48 -3.62 3.33
N ARG A 99 0.20 -2.36 3.70
CA ARG A 99 0.18 -1.25 2.75
C ARG A 99 1.57 -0.95 2.21
N ALA A 100 2.57 -0.88 3.07
CA ALA A 100 3.97 -0.64 2.67
C ALA A 100 4.48 -1.76 1.75
N LEU A 101 4.21 -3.02 2.08
CA LEU A 101 4.54 -4.17 1.22
C LEU A 101 3.79 -4.15 -0.12
N ALA A 102 2.53 -3.71 -0.13
CA ALA A 102 1.78 -3.54 -1.37
C ALA A 102 2.35 -2.41 -2.23
N ALA A 103 2.80 -1.31 -1.62
CA ALA A 103 3.47 -0.22 -2.33
C ALA A 103 4.80 -0.69 -2.95
N LEU A 104 5.62 -1.42 -2.19
CA LEU A 104 6.89 -1.97 -2.70
C LEU A 104 6.67 -2.93 -3.89
N LYS A 105 5.73 -3.88 -3.76
CA LYS A 105 5.37 -4.77 -4.86
C LYS A 105 4.78 -4.01 -6.05
N GLY A 106 4.03 -2.94 -5.79
CA GLY A 106 3.47 -2.05 -6.81
C GLY A 106 4.53 -1.30 -7.59
N ALA A 107 5.58 -0.80 -6.93
CA ALA A 107 6.71 -0.15 -7.58
C ALA A 107 7.52 -1.12 -8.45
N LEU A 108 7.65 -2.38 -8.02
CA LEU A 108 8.38 -3.41 -8.76
C LEU A 108 7.57 -4.05 -9.91
N ALA A 109 6.23 -3.98 -9.86
CA ALA A 109 5.38 -4.66 -10.84
C ALA A 109 5.55 -4.16 -12.30
N PRO A 110 5.66 -2.85 -12.58
CA PRO A 110 5.98 -2.34 -13.92
C PRO A 110 7.32 -2.84 -14.46
N VAL A 111 8.32 -2.97 -13.58
CA VAL A 111 9.65 -3.49 -13.91
C VAL A 111 9.58 -4.99 -14.21
N ALA A 112 8.89 -5.77 -13.37
CA ALA A 112 8.70 -7.22 -13.54
C ALA A 112 7.88 -7.60 -14.80
N THR A 113 7.06 -6.67 -15.30
CA THR A 113 6.27 -6.85 -16.53
C THR A 113 6.94 -6.25 -17.76
N GLY A 114 8.08 -5.56 -17.60
CA GLY A 114 8.80 -4.91 -18.69
C GLY A 114 8.08 -3.72 -19.32
N VAL A 115 7.05 -3.18 -18.65
CA VAL A 115 6.32 -1.99 -19.12
C VAL A 115 6.98 -0.69 -18.68
N ALA A 116 7.88 -0.75 -17.70
CA ALA A 116 8.76 0.36 -17.35
C ALA A 116 9.75 0.65 -18.50
N ALA A 117 9.85 1.92 -18.88
CA ALA A 117 10.66 2.32 -20.03
C ALA A 117 12.15 2.18 -19.71
N GLY A 118 12.90 1.46 -20.54
CA GLY A 118 14.36 1.30 -20.38
C GLY A 118 14.76 0.17 -19.42
N THR A 119 13.83 -0.65 -18.96
CA THR A 119 14.11 -1.83 -18.14
C THR A 119 14.92 -2.87 -18.92
N ALA A 120 16.12 -3.20 -18.42
CA ALA A 120 16.89 -4.31 -18.95
C ALA A 120 16.24 -5.66 -18.60
N VAL A 121 16.44 -6.69 -19.43
CA VAL A 121 15.90 -8.04 -19.16
C VAL A 121 16.32 -8.57 -17.79
N GLY A 122 17.55 -8.24 -17.33
CA GLY A 122 18.01 -8.58 -15.99
C GLY A 122 17.24 -7.90 -14.86
N ALA A 123 16.80 -6.65 -15.07
CA ALA A 123 16.00 -5.90 -14.10
C ALA A 123 14.59 -6.49 -13.95
N GLN A 124 14.03 -7.00 -15.05
CA GLN A 124 12.72 -7.65 -15.04
C GLN A 124 12.74 -8.94 -14.21
N GLU A 125 13.73 -9.81 -14.44
CA GLU A 125 13.88 -11.06 -13.70
C GLU A 125 14.17 -10.82 -12.21
N TRP A 126 15.01 -9.81 -11.92
CA TRP A 126 15.27 -9.37 -10.56
C TRP A 126 13.99 -8.90 -9.86
N ALA A 127 13.19 -8.02 -10.51
CA ALA A 127 11.96 -7.50 -9.93
C ALA A 127 10.92 -8.60 -9.70
N ARG A 128 10.84 -9.60 -10.59
CA ARG A 128 10.00 -10.78 -10.41
C ARG A 128 10.43 -11.59 -9.18
N THR A 129 11.72 -11.90 -9.08
CA THR A 129 12.30 -12.64 -7.95
C THR A 129 12.07 -11.91 -6.62
N ALA A 130 12.18 -10.58 -6.62
CA ALA A 130 11.91 -9.74 -5.47
C ALA A 130 10.43 -9.83 -5.04
N ILE A 131 9.47 -9.71 -5.98
CA ILE A 131 8.04 -9.82 -5.69
C ILE A 131 7.68 -11.21 -5.17
N GLU A 132 8.24 -12.27 -5.75
CA GLU A 132 8.03 -13.65 -5.31
C GLU A 132 8.54 -13.85 -3.87
N SER A 133 9.76 -13.37 -3.59
CA SER A 133 10.37 -13.44 -2.26
C SER A 133 9.55 -12.68 -1.20
N LEU A 134 9.11 -11.46 -1.51
CA LEU A 134 8.22 -10.65 -0.65
C LEU A 134 6.84 -11.29 -0.43
N THR A 135 6.37 -12.09 -1.38
CA THR A 135 5.10 -12.80 -1.26
C THR A 135 5.24 -14.05 -0.40
N SER A 136 6.38 -14.74 -0.44
CA SER A 136 6.66 -15.91 0.39
C SER A 136 7.00 -15.58 1.86
N ALA A 137 7.40 -14.34 2.15
CA ALA A 137 7.75 -13.87 3.49
C ALA A 137 6.52 -13.55 4.37
N LEU A 138 5.31 -13.69 3.83
CA LEU A 138 4.01 -13.49 4.50
C LEU A 138 3.22 -14.80 4.55
#